data_AF-A0A930FK14-F1
#
_entry.id   AF-A0A930FK14-F1
#
_cell.length_a   1.000
_cell.length_b   1.000
_cell.length_c   1.000
_cell.angle_alpha   90.00
_cell.angle_beta   90.00
_cell.angle_gamma   90.00
#
_symmetry.space_group_name_H-M   'P 1'
#
loop_
_entity.id
_entity.type
_entity.pdbx_description
1 polymer ?
#
loop_
_entity_poly.entity_id
_entity_poly.type
_entity_poly.pdbx_seq_one_letter_code
_entity_poly.pdbx_strand_id
1 'polypeptide(L)'
;LHATVTEMVPYETIVKIDESLKTGEVEEDVAGVLGGKTGKYDIMYSLAEDLPGDTYKQYTSDVIYADLLANVDTNPAVSDMFSKPWGDVTVTSFTSSPATNRVLRVGIDYTHFVTEDGTSVIAADGTPVAKKYGLQPQETFAGYEYVTTRTEANGDRVHVYKKASATPVAPSPATPTTPAAPAASTPEAPATPKTGDTNLFAAFAMLVSGMIASAAAFITKKKNA
;
A
#
# COMPACT_ATOMS: atom_id res chain seq x y z
N LEU A 1 -46.33 -5.51 10.82
CA LEU A 1 -45.50 -6.11 9.74
C LEU A 1 -44.09 -6.32 10.32
N HIS A 2 -43.38 -7.37 9.92
CA HIS A 2 -42.01 -7.60 10.38
C HIS A 2 -41.03 -7.44 9.20
N ALA A 3 -39.91 -6.76 9.45
CA ALA A 3 -38.84 -6.61 8.47
C ALA A 3 -37.50 -7.02 9.08
N THR A 4 -36.62 -7.58 8.25
CA THR A 4 -35.23 -7.83 8.59
C THR A 4 -34.38 -7.17 7.51
N VAL A 5 -33.45 -6.33 7.93
CA VAL A 5 -32.48 -5.67 7.06
C VAL A 5 -31.09 -6.08 7.49
N THR A 6 -30.29 -6.52 6.53
CA THR A 6 -28.92 -6.94 6.75
C THR A 6 -28.00 -6.09 5.88
N GLU A 7 -26.94 -5.59 6.49
CA GLU A 7 -25.90 -4.83 5.85
C GLU A 7 -24.56 -5.57 6.04
N MET A 8 -23.81 -5.73 4.95
CA MET A 8 -22.47 -6.31 5.00
C MET A 8 -21.45 -5.22 5.31
N VAL A 9 -20.61 -5.43 6.31
CA VAL A 9 -19.50 -4.53 6.61
C VAL A 9 -18.25 -5.10 5.92
N PRO A 10 -17.71 -4.43 4.88
CA PRO A 10 -16.54 -4.93 4.17
C PRO A 10 -15.30 -4.84 5.07
N TYR A 11 -14.32 -5.70 4.79
CA TYR A 11 -12.98 -5.57 5.35
C TYR A 11 -12.04 -4.86 4.37
N GLU A 12 -10.96 -4.30 4.89
CA GLU A 12 -9.88 -3.75 4.07
C GLU A 12 -8.73 -4.74 3.91
N THR A 13 -7.93 -4.60 2.86
CA THR A 13 -6.67 -5.33 2.71
C THR A 13 -5.51 -4.43 3.07
N ILE A 14 -4.75 -4.82 4.08
CA ILE A 14 -3.55 -4.14 4.55
C ILE A 14 -2.34 -4.93 4.03
N VAL A 15 -1.46 -4.25 3.29
CA VAL A 15 -0.20 -4.83 2.81
C VAL A 15 0.94 -4.36 3.70
N LYS A 16 1.76 -5.30 4.15
CA LYS A 16 2.98 -5.06 4.91
C LYS A 16 4.17 -5.63 4.16
N ILE A 17 5.28 -4.92 4.19
CA ILE A 17 6.54 -5.42 3.68
C ILE A 17 7.10 -6.43 4.69
N ASP A 18 7.52 -7.59 4.20
CA ASP A 18 8.23 -8.59 4.98
C ASP A 18 9.57 -8.89 4.31
N GLU A 19 10.66 -8.41 4.91
CA GLU A 19 12.01 -8.54 4.38
C GLU A 19 12.53 -10.00 4.46
N SER A 20 11.82 -10.91 5.13
CA SER A 20 12.19 -12.33 5.13
C SER A 20 11.68 -13.08 3.90
N LEU A 21 10.69 -12.52 3.19
CA LEU A 21 10.08 -13.11 2.00
C LEU A 21 10.79 -12.66 0.73
N LYS A 22 10.78 -13.52 -0.30
CA LYS A 22 11.37 -13.18 -1.61
C LYS A 22 10.50 -12.21 -2.39
N THR A 23 11.08 -11.42 -3.30
CA THR A 23 10.28 -10.59 -4.20
C THR A 23 9.19 -11.38 -4.92
N GLY A 24 7.97 -10.85 -4.83
CA GLY A 24 6.78 -11.43 -5.45
C GLY A 24 6.16 -12.58 -4.65
N GLU A 25 6.79 -13.00 -3.55
CA GLU A 25 6.18 -13.89 -2.58
C GLU A 25 5.18 -13.09 -1.72
N VAL A 26 4.00 -13.67 -1.55
CA VAL A 26 2.91 -13.08 -0.79
C VAL A 26 2.35 -14.13 0.14
N GLU A 27 2.40 -13.83 1.44
CA GLU A 27 1.80 -14.66 2.47
C GLU A 27 0.60 -13.96 3.10
N GLU A 28 -0.46 -14.73 3.32
CA GLU A 28 -1.61 -14.26 4.09
C GLU A 28 -1.34 -14.47 5.58
N ASP A 29 -1.14 -13.36 6.28
CA ASP A 29 -0.88 -13.34 7.72
C ASP A 29 -2.19 -13.44 8.51
N VAL A 30 -3.19 -12.65 8.09
CA VAL A 30 -4.53 -12.65 8.67
C VAL A 30 -5.57 -12.72 7.56
N ALA A 31 -6.46 -13.69 7.66
CA ALA A 31 -7.59 -13.82 6.76
C ALA A 31 -8.61 -12.69 6.98
N GLY A 32 -9.09 -12.10 5.88
CA GLY A 32 -10.17 -11.12 5.93
C GLY A 32 -11.50 -11.78 6.31
N VAL A 33 -12.23 -11.16 7.23
CA VAL A 33 -13.57 -11.60 7.63
C VAL A 33 -14.53 -10.44 7.47
N LEU A 34 -15.59 -10.66 6.68
CA LEU A 34 -16.66 -9.68 6.54
C LEU A 34 -17.38 -9.54 7.88
N GLY A 35 -17.61 -8.29 8.28
CA GLY A 35 -18.53 -7.98 9.34
C GLY A 35 -19.95 -7.91 8.81
N GLY A 36 -20.88 -7.55 9.68
CA GLY A 36 -22.26 -7.37 9.29
C GLY A 36 -23.08 -6.76 10.38
N LYS A 37 -24.10 -6.00 9.96
CA LYS A 37 -25.16 -5.51 10.82
C LYS A 37 -26.47 -6.17 10.40
N THR A 38 -27.33 -6.44 11.35
CA THR A 38 -28.69 -6.90 11.07
C THR A 38 -29.66 -6.27 12.06
N GLY A 39 -30.59 -5.49 11.52
CA GLY A 39 -31.72 -4.92 12.24
C GLY A 39 -32.99 -5.70 11.94
N LYS A 40 -33.77 -6.00 12.98
CA LYS A 40 -35.14 -6.50 12.85
C LYS A 40 -36.10 -5.47 13.40
N TYR A 41 -37.21 -5.31 12.70
CA TYR A 41 -38.14 -4.23 12.92
C TYR A 41 -39.58 -4.74 12.94
N ASP A 42 -40.34 -4.18 13.88
CA ASP A 42 -41.80 -4.21 13.85
C ASP A 42 -42.28 -2.89 13.26
N ILE A 43 -43.09 -3.00 12.22
CA ILE A 43 -43.63 -1.87 11.47
C ILE A 43 -45.13 -1.77 11.76
N MET A 44 -45.54 -0.61 12.27
CA MET A 44 -46.92 -0.21 12.46
C MET A 44 -47.24 0.90 11.45
N TYR A 45 -48.12 0.62 10.49
CA TYR A 45 -48.58 1.65 9.56
C TYR A 45 -49.38 2.70 10.33
N SER A 46 -49.08 3.99 10.11
CA SER A 46 -49.89 5.06 10.66
C SER A 46 -51.24 5.07 9.94
N LEU A 47 -52.31 4.77 10.69
CA LEU A 47 -53.70 4.92 10.25
C LEU A 47 -54.26 6.32 10.60
N ALA A 48 -53.46 7.15 11.28
CA ALA A 48 -53.93 8.34 11.98
C ALA A 48 -54.00 9.61 11.11
N GLU A 49 -53.46 9.56 9.91
CA GLU A 49 -53.79 10.54 8.88
C GLU A 49 -54.31 9.73 7.69
N ASP A 50 -55.48 10.10 7.17
CA ASP A 50 -55.83 9.79 5.79
C ASP A 50 -54.64 10.26 4.94
N LEU A 51 -53.66 9.39 4.66
CA LEU A 51 -52.67 9.62 3.61
C LEU A 51 -53.52 9.94 2.38
N PRO A 52 -53.57 11.20 1.92
CA PRO A 52 -54.62 11.61 1.01
C PRO A 52 -54.45 10.81 -0.29
N GLY A 53 -55.43 9.95 -0.61
CA GLY A 53 -55.48 9.18 -1.85
C GLY A 53 -54.30 8.22 -2.09
N ASP A 54 -53.73 8.30 -3.29
CA ASP A 54 -52.69 7.38 -3.82
C ASP A 54 -51.30 7.52 -3.15
N THR A 55 -51.15 8.39 -2.15
CA THR A 55 -49.87 8.70 -1.48
C THR A 55 -49.22 7.46 -0.86
N TYR A 56 -49.98 6.47 -0.39
CA TYR A 56 -49.41 5.20 0.09
C TYR A 56 -48.68 4.40 -1.01
N LYS A 57 -49.05 4.59 -2.29
CA LYS A 57 -48.42 3.92 -3.45
C LYS A 57 -47.01 4.44 -3.74
N GLN A 58 -46.62 5.57 -3.15
CA GLN A 58 -45.29 6.14 -3.32
C GLN A 58 -44.24 5.45 -2.43
N TYR A 59 -44.67 4.78 -1.35
CA TYR A 59 -43.80 4.05 -0.45
C TYR A 59 -43.68 2.59 -0.89
N THR A 60 -42.89 2.39 -1.95
CA THR A 60 -42.55 1.05 -2.42
C THR A 60 -41.68 0.32 -1.40
N SER A 61 -41.57 -1.00 -1.52
CA SER A 61 -40.68 -1.80 -0.68
C SER A 61 -39.24 -1.31 -0.71
N ASP A 62 -38.78 -0.77 -1.85
CA ASP A 62 -37.43 -0.23 -1.98
C ASP A 62 -37.22 1.04 -1.14
N VAL A 63 -38.22 1.94 -1.13
CA VAL A 63 -38.19 3.17 -0.31
C VAL A 63 -38.17 2.80 1.18
N ILE A 64 -39.03 1.87 1.59
CA ILE A 64 -39.09 1.38 2.97
C ILE A 64 -37.78 0.69 3.35
N TYR A 65 -37.22 -0.15 2.48
CA TYR A 65 -35.95 -0.83 2.72
C TYR A 65 -34.81 0.17 2.90
N ALA A 66 -34.72 1.20 2.05
CA ALA A 66 -33.70 2.24 2.17
C ALA A 66 -33.80 3.02 3.49
N ASP A 67 -35.02 3.36 3.92
CA ASP A 67 -35.25 4.01 5.22
C ASP A 67 -34.85 3.14 6.41
N LEU A 68 -35.14 1.84 6.34
CA LEU A 68 -34.77 0.89 7.39
C LEU A 68 -33.27 0.60 7.38
N LEU A 69 -32.64 0.57 6.20
CA LEU A 69 -31.19 0.44 6.06
C LEU A 69 -30.48 1.65 6.68
N ALA A 70 -30.98 2.86 6.46
CA ALA A 70 -30.46 4.06 7.12
C ALA A 70 -30.59 3.98 8.66
N ASN A 71 -31.63 3.32 9.18
CA ASN A 71 -31.73 3.07 10.62
C ASN A 71 -30.72 2.01 11.10
N VAL A 72 -30.34 1.02 10.28
CA VAL A 72 -29.26 0.05 10.62
C VAL A 72 -27.93 0.78 10.76
N ASP A 73 -27.67 1.79 9.92
CA ASP A 73 -26.44 2.58 9.93
C ASP A 73 -26.21 3.37 11.21
N THR A 74 -27.28 3.77 11.90
CA THR A 74 -27.19 4.52 13.16
C THR A 74 -26.85 3.65 14.37
N ASN A 75 -26.68 2.34 14.18
CA ASN A 75 -26.46 1.36 15.26
C ASN A 75 -27.52 1.46 16.38
N PRO A 76 -28.80 1.23 16.07
CA PRO A 76 -29.90 1.50 16.98
C PRO A 76 -29.95 0.51 18.14
N ALA A 77 -30.53 0.95 19.25
CA ALA A 77 -30.82 0.09 20.39
C ALA A 77 -32.13 -0.67 20.19
N VAL A 78 -32.27 -1.80 20.89
CA VAL A 78 -33.55 -2.51 20.97
C VAL A 78 -34.59 -1.60 21.63
N SER A 79 -35.80 -1.60 21.10
CA SER A 79 -36.92 -0.73 21.46
C SER A 79 -36.81 0.73 21.00
N ASP A 80 -35.76 1.12 20.28
CA ASP A 80 -35.74 2.42 19.60
C ASP A 80 -36.93 2.52 18.64
N MET A 81 -37.53 3.71 18.57
CA MET A 81 -38.71 3.97 17.75
C MET A 81 -38.43 5.10 16.75
N PHE A 82 -38.71 4.84 15.48
CA PHE A 82 -38.54 5.78 14.39
C PHE A 82 -39.89 6.03 13.73
N SER A 83 -40.37 7.27 13.78
CA SER A 83 -41.52 7.69 13.01
C SER A 83 -41.10 8.06 11.59
N LYS A 84 -41.70 7.40 10.60
CA LYS A 84 -41.50 7.67 9.17
C LYS A 84 -42.83 8.13 8.56
N PRO A 85 -42.79 8.82 7.40
CA PRO A 85 -44.02 9.25 6.71
C PRO A 85 -44.99 8.12 6.34
N TRP A 86 -44.51 6.87 6.28
CA TRP A 86 -45.30 5.69 5.98
C TRP A 86 -45.70 4.88 7.23
N GLY A 87 -45.21 5.21 8.41
CA GLY A 87 -45.52 4.49 9.64
C GLY A 87 -44.44 4.56 10.70
N ASP A 88 -44.74 3.98 11.85
CA ASP A 88 -43.81 3.87 12.97
C ASP A 88 -43.07 2.55 12.93
N VAL A 89 -41.80 2.60 13.28
CA VAL A 89 -40.87 1.48 13.26
C VAL A 89 -40.30 1.29 14.65
N THR A 90 -40.41 0.09 15.21
CA THR A 90 -39.76 -0.28 16.47
C THR A 90 -38.68 -1.32 16.21
N VAL A 91 -37.49 -1.12 16.79
CA VAL A 91 -36.38 -2.09 16.69
C VAL A 91 -36.63 -3.24 17.64
N THR A 92 -36.77 -4.45 17.12
CA THR A 92 -36.98 -5.66 17.93
C THR A 92 -35.70 -6.42 18.21
N SER A 93 -34.71 -6.32 17.31
CA SER A 93 -33.36 -6.82 17.57
C SER A 93 -32.35 -6.08 16.71
N PHE A 94 -31.15 -5.85 17.24
CA PHE A 94 -30.03 -5.37 16.46
C PHE A 94 -28.79 -6.20 16.80
N THR A 95 -28.05 -6.60 15.77
CA THR A 95 -26.77 -7.28 15.90
C THR A 95 -25.76 -6.59 15.00
N SER A 96 -24.53 -6.42 15.50
CA SER A 96 -23.43 -5.83 14.76
C SER A 96 -22.17 -6.64 15.07
N SER A 97 -21.42 -6.93 14.02
CA SER A 97 -20.11 -7.59 14.09
C SER A 97 -19.11 -6.79 13.27
N PRO A 98 -17.93 -6.46 13.84
CA PRO A 98 -16.92 -5.74 13.10
C PRO A 98 -16.32 -6.64 12.01
N ALA A 99 -15.88 -6.02 10.92
CA ALA A 99 -15.04 -6.70 9.94
C ALA A 99 -13.61 -6.89 10.50
N THR A 100 -12.95 -7.97 10.08
CA THR A 100 -11.52 -8.18 10.34
C THR A 100 -10.75 -7.95 9.05
N ASN A 101 -9.85 -6.97 9.05
CA ASN A 101 -9.02 -6.65 7.90
C ASN A 101 -8.12 -7.82 7.50
N ARG A 102 -8.00 -8.04 6.20
CA ARG A 102 -7.06 -8.99 5.63
C ARG A 102 -5.66 -8.41 5.70
N VAL A 103 -4.68 -9.17 6.16
CA VAL A 103 -3.28 -8.73 6.20
C VAL A 103 -2.45 -9.62 5.29
N LEU A 104 -1.81 -8.99 4.32
CA LEU A 104 -0.83 -9.60 3.44
C LEU A 104 0.58 -9.15 3.81
N ARG A 105 1.49 -10.11 3.93
CA ARG A 105 2.93 -9.88 3.97
C ARG A 105 3.48 -10.10 2.58
N VAL A 106 4.24 -9.14 2.06
CA VAL A 106 4.78 -9.16 0.71
C VAL A 106 6.29 -9.01 0.78
N GLY A 107 6.99 -9.94 0.14
CA GLY A 107 8.43 -9.87 -0.04
C GLY A 107 8.79 -8.88 -1.14
N ILE A 108 9.80 -8.07 -0.86
CA ILE A 108 10.45 -7.19 -1.82
C ILE A 108 11.96 -7.24 -1.59
N ASP A 109 12.72 -7.10 -2.67
CA ASP A 109 14.17 -7.16 -2.60
C ASP A 109 14.71 -5.83 -2.09
N TYR A 110 15.80 -5.93 -1.35
CA TYR A 110 16.66 -4.83 -0.98
C TYR A 110 18.09 -5.07 -1.48
N THR A 111 18.81 -3.96 -1.63
CA THR A 111 20.26 -3.98 -1.79
C THR A 111 20.92 -3.34 -0.58
N HIS A 112 21.75 -4.11 0.11
CA HIS A 112 22.54 -3.66 1.25
C HIS A 112 23.95 -3.27 0.81
N PHE A 113 24.47 -2.22 1.46
CA PHE A 113 25.84 -1.74 1.26
C PHE A 113 26.57 -1.80 2.60
N VAL A 114 27.39 -2.83 2.78
CA VAL A 114 28.04 -3.13 4.05
C VAL A 114 29.56 -3.15 3.91
N THR A 115 30.26 -2.90 5.00
CA THR A 115 31.70 -3.09 5.08
C THR A 115 32.04 -4.57 5.31
N GLU A 116 33.32 -4.95 5.19
CA GLU A 116 33.80 -6.30 5.55
C GLU A 116 33.42 -6.71 6.98
N ASP A 117 33.34 -5.73 7.89
CA ASP A 117 32.92 -5.95 9.28
C ASP A 117 31.39 -6.00 9.47
N GLY A 118 30.62 -5.91 8.38
CA GLY A 118 29.15 -5.98 8.38
C GLY A 118 28.42 -4.69 8.75
N THR A 119 29.13 -3.58 8.95
CA THR A 119 28.52 -2.28 9.24
C THR A 119 28.12 -1.55 7.96
N SER A 120 27.06 -0.73 7.99
CA SER A 120 26.64 0.04 6.80
C SER A 120 27.75 0.97 6.32
N VAL A 121 27.90 1.08 5.00
CA VAL A 121 28.83 2.05 4.39
C VAL A 121 28.39 3.47 4.74
N ILE A 122 29.34 4.38 4.94
CA ILE A 122 29.07 5.80 5.21
C ILE A 122 29.26 6.59 3.91
N ALA A 123 28.24 7.34 3.49
CA ALA A 123 28.30 8.23 2.34
C ALA A 123 29.22 9.44 2.60
N ALA A 124 29.55 10.18 1.54
CA ALA A 124 30.47 11.33 1.62
C ALA A 124 29.96 12.47 2.54
N ASP A 125 28.65 12.55 2.76
CA ASP A 125 28.00 13.51 3.66
C ASP A 125 28.00 13.05 5.14
N GLY A 126 28.53 11.85 5.43
CA GLY A 126 28.55 11.26 6.76
C GLY A 126 27.33 10.39 7.09
N THR A 127 26.38 10.22 6.16
CA THR A 127 25.16 9.44 6.40
C THR A 127 25.38 7.94 6.13
N PRO A 128 24.96 7.03 7.02
CA PRO A 128 24.98 5.60 6.74
C PRO A 128 24.03 5.21 5.61
N VAL A 129 24.55 4.50 4.62
CA VAL A 129 23.78 3.90 3.52
C VAL A 129 23.46 2.46 3.90
N ALA A 130 22.38 2.27 4.65
CA ALA A 130 22.03 0.95 5.16
C ALA A 130 21.56 -0.01 4.04
N LYS A 131 20.56 0.42 3.27
CA LYS A 131 19.99 -0.35 2.16
C LYS A 131 19.18 0.53 1.21
N LYS A 132 18.91 0.02 0.02
CA LYS A 132 18.04 0.64 -1.00
C LYS A 132 17.03 -0.38 -1.50
N TYR A 133 15.84 0.09 -1.87
CA TYR A 133 14.79 -0.75 -2.45
C TYR A 133 15.22 -1.33 -3.80
N GLY A 134 14.88 -2.60 -4.04
CA GLY A 134 15.18 -3.35 -5.25
C GLY A 134 16.62 -3.84 -5.37
N LEU A 135 16.90 -4.53 -6.47
CA LEU A 135 18.23 -5.03 -6.83
C LEU A 135 19.03 -3.94 -7.55
N GLN A 136 19.74 -3.14 -6.78
CA GLN A 136 20.58 -2.06 -7.25
C GLN A 136 21.94 -2.59 -7.76
N PRO A 137 22.61 -1.84 -8.66
CA PRO A 137 24.00 -2.09 -9.02
C PRO A 137 24.94 -1.67 -7.88
N GLN A 138 26.21 -2.06 -8.00
CA GLN A 138 27.26 -1.56 -7.12
C GLN A 138 27.41 -0.03 -7.25
N GLU A 139 27.73 0.62 -6.14
CA GLU A 139 28.00 2.05 -6.09
C GLU A 139 29.44 2.33 -5.66
N THR A 140 29.95 3.50 -6.03
CA THR A 140 31.27 3.97 -5.58
C THR A 140 31.08 4.89 -4.39
N PHE A 141 31.66 4.53 -3.24
CA PHE A 141 31.63 5.35 -2.03
C PHE A 141 33.02 5.90 -1.74
N ALA A 142 33.11 7.21 -1.43
CA ALA A 142 34.38 7.85 -1.11
C ALA A 142 35.03 7.20 0.13
N GLY A 143 36.30 6.80 0.01
CA GLY A 143 37.03 6.14 1.10
C GLY A 143 36.70 4.65 1.27
N TYR A 144 36.00 4.05 0.31
CA TYR A 144 35.72 2.61 0.29
C TYR A 144 36.08 2.01 -1.08
N GLU A 145 36.53 0.76 -1.06
CA GLU A 145 36.79 -0.07 -2.23
C GLU A 145 35.80 -1.23 -2.26
N TYR A 146 35.22 -1.52 -3.42
CA TYR A 146 34.32 -2.66 -3.58
C TYR A 146 35.09 -3.98 -3.48
N VAL A 147 34.53 -4.94 -2.74
CA VAL A 147 35.13 -6.26 -2.51
C VAL A 147 34.37 -7.33 -3.28
N THR A 148 33.07 -7.49 -2.98
CA THR A 148 32.27 -8.57 -3.57
C THR A 148 30.77 -8.27 -3.52
N THR A 149 30.01 -9.04 -4.29
CA THR A 149 28.55 -9.06 -4.26
C THR A 149 28.11 -10.47 -3.91
N ARG A 150 27.14 -10.57 -3.01
CA ARG A 150 26.44 -11.83 -2.71
C ARG A 150 24.94 -11.64 -2.77
N THR A 151 24.23 -12.76 -2.88
CA THR A 151 22.77 -12.82 -2.80
C THR A 151 22.38 -13.59 -1.55
N GLU A 152 21.42 -13.06 -0.79
CA GLU A 152 20.91 -13.69 0.43
C GLU A 152 19.75 -14.64 0.14
N ALA A 153 19.34 -15.41 1.15
CA ALA A 153 18.32 -16.45 0.99
C ALA A 153 16.95 -15.91 0.58
N ASN A 154 16.62 -14.69 1.03
CA ASN A 154 15.43 -13.93 0.64
C ASN A 154 15.57 -13.26 -0.74
N GLY A 155 16.69 -13.41 -1.43
CA GLY A 155 16.92 -12.79 -2.75
C GLY A 155 17.60 -11.42 -2.69
N ASP A 156 17.79 -10.85 -1.51
CA ASP A 156 18.44 -9.55 -1.36
C ASP A 156 19.87 -9.56 -1.89
N ARG A 157 20.31 -8.42 -2.40
CA ARG A 157 21.70 -8.23 -2.85
C ARG A 157 22.50 -7.55 -1.76
N VAL A 158 23.73 -8.01 -1.55
CA VAL A 158 24.65 -7.37 -0.61
C VAL A 158 25.95 -7.06 -1.33
N HIS A 159 26.28 -5.77 -1.40
CA HIS A 159 27.58 -5.29 -1.83
C HIS A 159 28.46 -5.08 -0.60
N VAL A 160 29.63 -5.72 -0.60
CA VAL A 160 30.61 -5.65 0.49
C VAL A 160 31.76 -4.74 0.09
N TYR A 161 32.15 -3.85 1.00
CA TYR A 161 33.17 -2.83 0.80
C TYR A 161 34.26 -2.89 1.86
N LYS A 162 35.47 -2.50 1.48
CA LYS A 162 36.61 -2.33 2.37
C LYS A 162 36.92 -0.86 2.51
N LYS A 163 37.17 -0.38 3.73
CA LYS A 163 37.60 1.01 3.91
C LYS A 163 38.99 1.18 3.31
N ALA A 164 39.14 2.11 2.38
CA ALA A 164 40.43 2.44 1.80
C ALA A 164 41.35 2.94 2.92
N SER A 165 42.48 2.27 3.13
CA SER A 165 43.50 2.79 4.03
C SER A 165 44.02 4.08 3.41
N ALA A 166 44.08 5.15 4.21
CA ALA A 166 44.82 6.34 3.83
C ALA A 166 46.30 5.97 3.79
N THR A 167 46.73 5.35 2.69
CA THR A 167 48.16 5.21 2.40
C THR A 167 48.66 6.65 2.28
N PRO A 168 49.59 7.12 3.13
CA PRO A 168 50.22 8.40 2.90
C PRO A 168 50.78 8.35 1.49
N VAL A 169 50.33 9.25 0.62
CA VAL A 169 50.92 9.40 -0.70
C VAL A 169 52.37 9.81 -0.45
N ALA A 170 53.28 8.84 -0.45
CA ALA A 170 54.69 9.16 -0.59
C ALA A 170 54.78 9.95 -1.91
N PRO A 171 55.38 11.16 -1.91
CA PRO A 171 55.44 11.96 -3.13
C PRO A 171 56.12 11.12 -4.21
N SER A 172 55.37 10.81 -5.27
CA SER A 172 55.93 10.19 -6.47
C SER A 172 57.07 11.10 -6.95
N PRO A 173 58.30 10.59 -7.16
CA PRO A 173 59.35 11.37 -7.79
C PRO A 173 58.84 11.87 -9.14
N ALA A 174 58.89 13.18 -9.35
CA ALA A 174 58.53 13.78 -10.62
C ALA A 174 59.45 13.21 -11.71
N THR A 175 58.87 12.52 -12.70
CA THR A 175 59.58 12.23 -13.95
C THR A 175 59.89 13.55 -14.64
N PRO A 176 61.15 13.84 -15.00
CA PRO A 176 61.51 15.12 -15.61
C PRO A 176 60.90 15.23 -17.00
N THR A 177 60.10 16.27 -17.23
CA THR A 177 59.60 16.65 -18.55
C THR A 177 60.69 17.36 -19.35
N THR A 178 61.07 16.81 -20.49
CA THR A 178 61.90 17.49 -21.49
C THR A 178 61.08 18.58 -22.22
N PRO A 179 61.58 19.83 -22.38
CA PRO A 179 60.83 20.91 -23.01
C PRO A 179 60.82 20.85 -24.54
N ALA A 180 59.69 21.22 -25.16
CA ALA A 180 59.65 21.73 -26.53
C ALA A 180 58.65 22.90 -26.64
N ALA A 181 59.09 23.95 -27.33
CA ALA A 181 58.62 25.33 -27.33
C ALA A 181 57.48 25.61 -28.37
N PRO A 182 56.93 26.85 -28.46
CA PRO A 182 55.51 27.14 -28.74
C PRO A 182 55.15 27.64 -30.16
N ALA A 183 53.85 27.59 -30.50
CA ALA A 183 53.06 28.54 -31.32
C ALA A 183 51.64 27.94 -31.54
N ALA A 184 50.49 28.61 -31.63
CA ALA A 184 50.03 29.99 -31.50
C ALA A 184 48.46 29.94 -31.34
N SER A 185 47.86 31.06 -30.95
CA SER A 185 46.49 31.28 -30.42
C SER A 185 45.34 31.47 -31.44
N THR A 186 44.15 30.87 -31.14
CA THR A 186 42.71 31.35 -31.11
C THR A 186 42.10 32.15 -32.31
N PRO A 187 40.76 32.27 -32.62
CA PRO A 187 39.47 32.02 -31.89
C PRO A 187 38.43 31.16 -32.69
N GLU A 188 37.19 30.81 -32.27
CA GLU A 188 36.05 31.56 -31.71
C GLU A 188 34.88 30.59 -31.31
N ALA A 189 33.99 31.01 -30.39
CA ALA A 189 32.62 30.47 -30.16
C ALA A 189 31.61 31.26 -31.05
N PRO A 190 30.25 31.20 -30.95
CA PRO A 190 29.33 30.39 -30.12
C PRO A 190 28.08 29.83 -30.88
N ALA A 191 27.30 28.95 -30.23
CA ALA A 191 25.82 29.04 -30.19
C ALA A 191 25.18 28.02 -29.23
N THR A 192 24.43 28.51 -28.24
CA THR A 192 23.29 27.83 -27.60
C THR A 192 22.00 28.17 -28.35
N PRO A 193 20.91 27.37 -28.22
CA PRO A 193 19.88 27.74 -27.24
C PRO A 193 19.35 26.58 -26.36
N LYS A 194 18.90 26.98 -25.16
CA LYS A 194 18.09 26.24 -24.18
C LYS A 194 16.68 25.92 -24.70
N THR A 195 16.06 24.86 -24.18
CA THR A 195 14.67 24.73 -23.60
C THR A 195 14.46 23.23 -23.32
N GLY A 196 13.93 22.74 -22.21
CA GLY A 196 13.27 23.36 -21.07
C GLY A 196 13.09 22.36 -19.94
N ASP A 197 12.74 22.91 -18.79
CA ASP A 197 12.52 22.26 -17.51
C ASP A 197 11.42 21.18 -17.56
N THR A 198 11.47 20.21 -16.65
CA THR A 198 10.41 19.93 -15.64
C THR A 198 10.58 18.52 -15.05
N ASN A 199 10.71 18.46 -13.72
CA ASN A 199 10.40 17.36 -12.79
C ASN A 199 10.02 15.98 -13.36
N LEU A 200 10.89 14.98 -13.18
CA LEU A 200 10.61 13.56 -13.44
C LEU A 200 10.59 12.69 -12.16
N PHE A 201 10.22 13.25 -11.01
CA PHE A 201 10.13 12.47 -9.75
C PHE A 201 8.88 12.79 -8.93
N ALA A 202 7.71 12.79 -9.56
CA ALA A 202 6.43 12.82 -8.85
C ALA A 202 5.33 12.09 -9.65
N ALA A 203 5.42 10.76 -9.73
CA ALA A 203 4.27 9.91 -10.08
C ALA A 203 4.62 8.46 -9.75
N PHE A 204 4.12 7.94 -8.62
CA PHE A 204 3.51 6.61 -8.49
C PHE A 204 2.84 6.52 -7.11
N ALA A 205 1.86 7.41 -6.86
CA ALA A 205 0.74 7.05 -6.01
C ALA A 205 -0.35 6.52 -6.95
N MET A 206 -0.26 5.25 -7.34
CA MET A 206 -1.42 4.57 -7.92
C MET A 206 -2.33 4.14 -6.78
N LEU A 207 -3.39 4.93 -6.62
CA LEU A 207 -4.66 4.52 -6.05
C LEU A 207 -5.15 3.25 -6.77
N VAL A 208 -5.13 2.09 -6.11
CA VAL A 208 -5.95 0.94 -6.51
C VAL A 208 -7.18 0.94 -5.61
N SER A 209 -8.11 1.83 -5.92
CA SER A 209 -9.49 1.70 -5.47
C SER A 209 -10.31 1.16 -6.63
N GLY A 210 -10.81 -0.06 -6.47
CA GLY A 210 -11.91 -0.60 -7.25
C GLY A 210 -11.60 -1.84 -8.09
N MET A 211 -12.42 -2.88 -7.85
CA MET A 211 -12.71 -4.05 -8.68
C MET A 211 -11.79 -5.28 -8.48
N ILE A 212 -12.24 -6.52 -8.24
CA ILE A 212 -13.55 -7.19 -8.31
C ILE A 212 -13.52 -8.43 -7.39
N ALA A 213 -14.65 -8.71 -6.73
CA ALA A 213 -14.94 -10.00 -6.14
C ALA A 213 -14.85 -11.12 -7.19
N SER A 214 -13.88 -12.03 -7.06
CA SER A 214 -13.89 -13.31 -7.78
C SER A 214 -13.92 -14.45 -6.76
N ALA A 215 -15.12 -14.99 -6.56
CA ALA A 215 -15.31 -16.27 -5.90
C ALA A 215 -14.78 -17.38 -6.81
N ALA A 216 -13.55 -17.84 -6.58
CA ALA A 216 -13.08 -19.09 -7.14
C ALA A 216 -13.54 -20.24 -6.23
N ALA A 217 -14.67 -20.86 -6.59
CA ALA A 217 -15.09 -22.13 -6.04
C ALA A 217 -14.08 -23.22 -6.43
N PHE A 218 -13.19 -23.62 -5.51
CA PHE A 218 -12.40 -24.83 -5.67
C PHE A 218 -13.26 -26.05 -5.32
N ILE A 219 -13.72 -26.75 -6.36
CA ILE A 219 -14.28 -28.09 -6.22
C ILE A 219 -13.13 -29.04 -5.90
N THR A 220 -13.08 -29.52 -4.66
CA THR A 220 -12.23 -30.66 -4.28
C THR A 220 -12.84 -31.94 -4.83
N LYS A 221 -12.19 -32.54 -5.83
CA LYS A 221 -12.56 -33.87 -6.33
C LYS A 221 -12.11 -34.92 -5.32
N LYS A 222 -13.03 -35.38 -4.48
CA LYS A 222 -12.87 -36.55 -3.60
C LYS A 222 -12.62 -37.79 -4.46
N LYS A 223 -11.45 -38.41 -4.32
CA LYS A 223 -11.12 -39.70 -4.92
C LYS A 223 -11.46 -40.78 -3.88
N ASN A 224 -12.60 -41.44 -4.04
CA ASN A 224 -12.89 -42.66 -3.29
C ASN A 224 -12.18 -43.83 -4.00
N ALA A 225 -11.46 -44.63 -3.21
CA ALA A 225 -11.09 -46.00 -3.53
C ALA A 225 -12.31 -46.92 -3.42
#